data_AF-F1Z3G3-F1
#
_entry.id   AF-F1Z3G3-F1
#
_cell.length_a   1.000
_cell.length_b   1.000
_cell.length_c   1.000
_cell.angle_alpha   90.00
_cell.angle_beta   90.00
_cell.angle_gamma   90.00
#
_symmetry.space_group_name_H-M   'P 1'
#
loop_
_entity.id
_entity.type
_entity.pdbx_description
1 polymer ?
#
loop_
_entity_poly.entity_id
_entity_poly.type
_entity_poly.pdbx_seq_one_letter_code
_entity_poly.pdbx_strand_id
1 'polypeptide(L)' 'MDDKTKTRILGVIERAPQWLRSDLAAKDASARARAEEALAAMLVDAIEESLAAAD' A
#
# COMPACT_ATOMS: atom_id res chain seq x y z
N MET A 1 3.31 -14.53 8.81
CA MET A 1 2.30 -13.77 8.05
C MET A 1 1.32 -14.78 7.51
N ASP A 2 0.05 -14.64 7.87
CA ASP A 2 -1.01 -15.49 7.35
C ASP A 2 -1.28 -15.20 5.87
N ASP A 3 -1.71 -16.21 5.12
CA ASP A 3 -1.99 -16.10 3.68
C ASP A 3 -3.08 -15.05 3.37
N LYS A 4 -4.01 -14.82 4.31
CA LYS A 4 -5.04 -13.77 4.23
C LYS A 4 -4.42 -12.36 4.19
N THR A 5 -3.47 -12.10 5.08
CA THR A 5 -2.77 -10.80 5.16
C THR A 5 -1.93 -10.55 3.92
N LYS A 6 -1.22 -11.58 3.42
CA LYS A 6 -0.44 -11.50 2.18
C LYS A 6 -1.34 -11.18 0.97
N THR A 7 -2.47 -11.86 0.84
CA THR A 7 -3.45 -11.62 -0.23
C THR A 7 -3.98 -10.18 -0.21
N ARG A 8 -4.30 -9.64 0.96
CA ARG A 8 -4.73 -8.24 1.11
C ARG A 8 -3.65 -7.24 0.70
N ILE A 9 -2.41 -7.44 1.14
CA ILE A 9 -1.28 -6.58 0.76
C ILE A 9 -1.09 -6.57 -0.76
N LEU A 10 -1.12 -7.75 -1.40
CA LEU A 10 -1.04 -7.84 -2.85
C LEU A 10 -2.20 -7.12 -3.53
N GLY A 11 -3.42 -7.25 -3.01
CA GLY A 11 -4.58 -6.52 -3.52
C GLY A 11 -4.47 -5.00 -3.38
N VAL A 12 -3.78 -4.48 -2.37
CA VAL A 12 -3.47 -3.03 -2.27
C VAL A 12 -2.48 -2.62 -3.36
N ILE A 13 -1.43 -3.40 -3.58
CA ILE A 13 -0.41 -3.12 -4.61
C ILE A 13 -1.01 -3.19 -6.02
N GLU A 14 -1.91 -4.13 -6.29
CA GLU A 14 -2.62 -4.25 -7.56
C GLU A 14 -3.53 -3.04 -7.82
N ARG A 15 -4.23 -2.57 -6.78
CA ARG A 15 -5.13 -1.40 -6.86
C ARG A 15 -4.44 -0.06 -6.70
N ALA A 16 -3.11 -0.04 -6.52
CA ALA A 16 -2.34 1.20 -6.39
C ALA A 16 -2.64 2.13 -7.58
N PRO A 17 -2.90 3.42 -7.35
CA PRO A 17 -3.16 4.37 -8.43
C PRO A 17 -1.98 4.54 -9.39
N GLN A 18 -2.25 4.92 -10.64
CA GLN A 18 -1.19 5.15 -11.62
C GLN A 18 -0.22 6.26 -11.19
N TRP A 19 -0.73 7.33 -10.56
CA TRP A 19 0.12 8.42 -10.04
C TRP A 19 1.10 7.91 -8.97
N LEU A 20 0.68 6.96 -8.13
CA LEU A 20 1.50 6.39 -7.07
C LEU A 20 2.66 5.59 -7.67
N ARG A 21 2.38 4.78 -8.70
CA ARG A 21 3.42 4.03 -9.42
C ARG A 21 4.40 4.96 -10.13
N SER A 22 3.90 6.03 -10.73
CA SER A 22 4.73 7.04 -11.40
C SER A 22 5.63 7.78 -10.42
N ASP A 23 5.12 8.19 -9.25
CA ASP A 23 5.90 8.87 -8.23
C ASP A 23 6.92 7.93 -7.55
N LEU A 24 6.59 6.66 -7.33
CA LEU A 24 7.55 5.65 -6.84
C LEU A 24 8.72 5.43 -7.81
N ALA A 25 8.45 5.51 -9.12
CA ALA A 25 9.46 5.37 -10.17
C ALA A 25 10.20 6.69 -10.46
N ALA A 26 9.81 7.80 -9.84
CA ALA A 26 10.40 9.11 -10.10
C ALA A 26 11.84 9.18 -9.57
N LYS A 27 12.69 9.94 -10.28
CA LYS A 27 14.04 10.27 -9.82
C LYS A 27 14.06 11.35 -8.73
N ASP A 28 12.96 12.10 -8.61
CA ASP A 28 12.80 13.09 -7.55
C ASP A 28 12.52 12.39 -6.22
N ALA A 29 13.40 12.59 -5.25
CA ALA A 29 13.30 12.02 -3.92
C ALA A 29 12.02 12.48 -3.19
N SER A 30 11.58 13.71 -3.45
CA SER A 30 10.39 14.27 -2.79
C SER A 30 9.10 13.60 -3.31
N ALA A 31 9.00 13.41 -4.62
CA ALA A 31 7.91 12.64 -5.21
C ALA A 31 7.88 11.19 -4.72
N ARG A 32 9.04 10.53 -4.68
CA ARG A 32 9.13 9.15 -4.18
C ARG A 32 8.71 9.04 -2.72
N ALA A 33 9.19 9.93 -1.85
CA ALA A 33 8.83 9.93 -0.43
C ALA A 33 7.32 10.07 -0.21
N ARG A 34 6.67 10.99 -0.94
CA ARG A 34 5.22 11.15 -0.90
C ARG A 34 4.47 9.88 -1.29
N ALA A 35 4.97 9.17 -2.30
CA ALA A 35 4.36 7.93 -2.73
C ALA A 35 4.61 6.77 -1.75
N GLU A 36 5.78 6.72 -1.11
CA GLU A 36 6.05 5.77 -0.04
C GLU A 36 5.11 6.00 1.16
N GLU A 37 4.90 7.24 1.58
CA GLU A 37 3.96 7.60 2.65
C GLU A 37 2.52 7.21 2.30
N ALA A 38 2.06 7.51 1.10
CA ALA A 38 0.72 7.15 0.65
C ALA A 38 0.55 5.62 0.56
N LEU A 39 1.55 4.90 0.07
CA LEU A 39 1.52 3.44 0.04
C LEU A 39 1.49 2.85 1.46
N ALA A 40 2.26 3.42 2.40
CA ALA A 40 2.25 3.01 3.79
C ALA A 40 0.87 3.17 4.41
N ALA A 41 0.21 4.31 4.21
CA ALA A 41 -1.17 4.54 4.68
C ALA A 41 -2.15 3.49 4.13
N MET A 42 -2.09 3.22 2.81
CA MET A 42 -2.96 2.21 2.19
C MET A 42 -2.73 0.80 2.74
N LEU A 43 -1.48 0.46 3.08
CA LEU A 43 -1.14 -0.84 3.67
C LEU A 43 -1.59 -0.94 5.13
N VAL A 44 -1.45 0.12 5.91
CA VAL A 44 -1.95 0.19 7.29
C VAL A 44 -3.46 -0.02 7.30
N ASP A 45 -4.22 0.73 6.50
CA ASP A 45 -5.68 0.58 6.40
C ASP A 45 -6.08 -0.87 6.06
N ALA A 46 -5.39 -1.50 5.10
CA ALA A 46 -5.71 -2.87 4.68
C ALA A 46 -5.39 -3.92 5.74
N ILE A 47 -4.34 -3.69 6.55
CA ILE A 47 -3.97 -4.54 7.68
C ILE A 47 -4.95 -4.36 8.83
N GLU A 48 -5.31 -3.13 9.18
CA GLU A 48 -6.30 -2.82 10.22
C GLU A 48 -7.67 -3.43 9.88
N GLU A 49 -8.14 -3.28 8.64
CA GLU A 49 -9.37 -3.92 8.17
C GLU A 49 -9.27 -5.46 8.22
N SER A 50 -8.08 -6.03 7.99
CA SER A 50 -7.88 -7.48 8.12
C SER A 50 -7.98 -7.97 9.56
N LEU A 51 -7.49 -7.17 10.52
CA LEU A 51 -7.54 -7.45 11.95
C LEU A 51 -8.97 -7.28 12.48
N ALA A 52 -9.65 -6.21 12.09
CA ALA A 52 -11.04 -5.96 12.45
C ALA A 52 -12.02 -7.02 11.90
N ALA A 53 -11.72 -7.60 10.73
CA ALA A 53 -12.52 -8.69 10.15
C ALA A 53 -12.14 -10.10 10.66
N ALA A 54 -11.33 -10.20 11.72
CA ALA A 54 -10.96 -11.45 12.38
C ALA A 54 -11.54 -11.58 13.81
N ASP A 55 -12.13 -10.51 14.35
CA ASP A 55 -13.04 -10.49 15.51
C ASP A 55 -14.50 -10.68 15.07
#